data_AF-A0A2S1H0H9-F1
#
_entry.id   AF-A0A2S1H0H9-F1
#
_cell.length_a   1.000
_cell.length_b   1.000
_cell.length_c   1.000
_cell.angle_alpha   90.00
_cell.angle_beta   90.00
_cell.angle_gamma   90.00
#
_symmetry.space_group_name_H-M   'P 1'
#
loop_
_entity.id
_entity.type
_entity.pdbx_description
1 polymer ?
#
loop_
_entity_poly.entity_id
_entity_poly.type
_entity_poly.pdbx_seq_one_letter_code
_entity_poly.pdbx_strand_id
1 'polypeptide(L)'
;MFFQLKEKPVKSHETYDKIFELVKAVLHFECPDHRANHHILYTANTKLENYREARDFYRPFDDPSSELGLLSREAYQLATKKYNQLYTIIRGYMHLCEENKREHFNHHFRFHVQKIEAMYKLYENKSAQQLLQIEELFFERLKADLTPLLTQFE
;
A
#
# COMPACT_ATOMS: atom_id res chain seq x y z
N MET A 1 -45.53 -23.05 10.21
CA MET A 1 -44.11 -23.42 10.01
C MET A 1 -43.33 -22.12 9.82
N PHE A 2 -42.52 -21.74 10.81
CA PHE A 2 -41.71 -20.53 10.76
C PHE A 2 -40.45 -20.80 9.94
N PHE A 3 -40.30 -20.12 8.81
CA PHE A 3 -39.03 -20.06 8.09
C PHE A 3 -38.07 -19.20 8.92
N GLN A 4 -37.15 -19.85 9.65
CA GLN A 4 -35.97 -19.19 10.16
C GLN A 4 -35.08 -18.86 8.96
N LEU A 5 -35.19 -17.62 8.46
CA LEU A 5 -34.15 -16.99 7.66
C LEU A 5 -32.86 -17.08 8.49
N LYS A 6 -31.95 -17.97 8.12
CA LYS A 6 -30.59 -17.96 8.62
C LYS A 6 -30.00 -16.60 8.22
N GLU A 7 -30.00 -15.66 9.15
CA GLU A 7 -29.21 -14.46 9.06
C GLU A 7 -27.78 -14.91 8.76
N LYS A 8 -27.31 -14.63 7.55
CA LYS A 8 -25.90 -14.80 7.22
C LYS A 8 -25.15 -13.99 8.26
N PRO A 9 -24.16 -14.55 8.97
CA PRO A 9 -23.38 -13.75 9.90
C PRO A 9 -22.80 -12.61 9.08
N VAL A 10 -23.18 -11.38 9.41
CA VAL A 10 -22.50 -10.19 8.93
C VAL A 10 -21.06 -10.40 9.38
N LYS A 11 -20.19 -10.79 8.44
CA LYS A 11 -18.77 -10.91 8.73
C LYS A 11 -18.34 -9.50 9.10
N SER A 12 -18.27 -9.21 10.38
CA SER A 12 -17.56 -8.05 10.88
C SER A 12 -16.12 -8.27 10.43
N HIS A 13 -15.75 -7.73 9.26
CA HIS A 13 -14.35 -7.73 8.85
C HIS A 13 -13.57 -7.11 9.99
N GLU A 14 -12.73 -7.94 10.61
CA GLU A 14 -11.87 -7.49 11.68
C GLU A 14 -10.96 -6.40 11.12
N THR A 15 -10.46 -5.52 11.99
CA THR A 15 -9.60 -4.41 11.57
C THR A 15 -8.39 -4.91 10.77
N TYR A 16 -7.88 -6.09 11.11
CA TYR A 16 -6.87 -6.82 10.33
C TYR A 16 -7.30 -7.12 8.88
N ASP A 17 -8.48 -7.71 8.67
CA ASP A 17 -8.96 -8.08 7.32
C ASP A 17 -9.04 -6.85 6.42
N LYS A 18 -9.56 -5.74 6.96
CA LYS A 18 -9.68 -4.47 6.24
C LYS A 18 -8.32 -3.92 5.81
N ILE A 19 -7.32 -3.96 6.70
CA ILE A 19 -5.97 -3.51 6.37
C ILE A 19 -5.32 -4.45 5.35
N PHE A 20 -5.48 -5.75 5.53
CA PHE A 20 -4.91 -6.73 4.61
C PHE A 20 -5.43 -6.52 3.19
N GLU A 21 -6.73 -6.30 3.03
CA GLU A 21 -7.33 -5.97 1.73
C GLU A 21 -6.82 -4.63 1.16
N LEU A 22 -6.70 -3.59 1.99
CA LEU A 22 -6.18 -2.29 1.55
C LEU A 22 -4.72 -2.39 1.08
N VAL A 23 -3.86 -3.07 1.85
CA VAL A 23 -2.44 -3.27 1.50
C VAL A 23 -2.31 -4.08 0.22
N LYS A 24 -3.11 -5.15 0.08
CA LYS A 24 -3.15 -5.96 -1.14
C LYS A 24 -3.61 -5.13 -2.35
N ALA A 25 -4.62 -4.29 -2.19
CA ALA A 25 -5.10 -3.42 -3.26
C ALA A 25 -4.05 -2.40 -3.70
N VAL A 26 -3.33 -1.78 -2.76
CA VAL A 26 -2.22 -0.86 -3.07
C VAL A 26 -1.10 -1.59 -3.81
N LEU A 27 -0.73 -2.80 -3.40
CA LEU A 27 0.28 -3.60 -4.09
C LEU A 27 -0.13 -3.95 -5.53
N HIS A 28 -1.40 -4.30 -5.75
CA HIS A 28 -1.92 -4.56 -7.09
C HIS A 28 -1.92 -3.31 -7.97
N PHE A 29 -2.27 -2.15 -7.42
CA PHE A 29 -2.21 -0.87 -8.14
C PHE A 29 -0.78 -0.48 -8.50
N GLU A 30 0.17 -0.64 -7.56
CA GLU A 30 1.59 -0.38 -7.81
C GLU A 30 2.21 -1.38 -8.79
N CYS A 31 1.66 -2.60 -8.92
CA CYS A 31 2.17 -3.66 -9.79
C CYS A 31 1.11 -4.13 -10.80
N PRO A 32 0.72 -3.29 -11.78
CA PRO A 32 -0.28 -3.66 -12.80
C PRO A 32 0.24 -4.76 -13.74
N ASP A 33 1.56 -4.86 -13.94
CA ASP A 33 2.22 -5.87 -14.80
C ASP A 33 2.23 -7.29 -14.20
N HIS A 34 1.50 -7.50 -13.10
CA HIS A 34 1.44 -8.79 -12.44
C HIS A 34 0.78 -9.83 -13.35
N ARG A 35 1.62 -10.68 -13.94
CA ARG A 35 1.18 -11.90 -14.62
C ARG A 35 0.73 -12.89 -13.55
N ALA A 36 -0.43 -13.53 -13.75
CA ALA A 36 -1.03 -14.50 -12.82
C ALA A 36 -0.10 -15.66 -12.38
N ASN A 37 1.00 -15.88 -13.09
CA ASN A 37 1.97 -16.96 -12.83
C ASN A 37 3.08 -16.56 -11.84
N HIS A 38 3.30 -15.28 -11.57
CA HIS A 38 4.36 -14.83 -10.67
C HIS A 38 3.77 -14.46 -9.31
N HIS A 39 4.52 -14.61 -8.22
CA HIS A 39 4.07 -14.14 -6.91
C HIS A 39 4.09 -12.60 -6.86
N ILE A 40 3.14 -11.95 -6.21
CA ILE A 40 3.04 -10.48 -6.17
C ILE A 40 4.31 -9.83 -5.59
N LEU A 41 4.94 -10.50 -4.62
CA LEU A 41 6.23 -10.08 -4.05
C LEU A 41 7.38 -10.10 -5.05
N TYR A 42 7.36 -11.00 -6.04
CA TYR A 42 8.41 -11.03 -7.05
C TYR A 42 8.37 -9.76 -7.90
N THR A 43 7.20 -9.40 -8.43
CA THR A 43 7.03 -8.16 -9.20
C THR A 43 7.33 -6.92 -8.36
N ALA A 44 6.90 -6.91 -7.10
CA ALA A 44 7.16 -5.80 -6.19
C ALA A 44 8.67 -5.64 -5.89
N ASN A 45 9.40 -6.76 -5.71
CA ASN A 45 10.85 -6.75 -5.54
C ASN A 45 11.58 -6.28 -6.81
N THR A 46 11.14 -6.69 -8.00
CA THR A 46 11.70 -6.16 -9.26
C THR A 46 11.53 -4.65 -9.36
N LYS A 47 10.35 -4.11 -8.99
CA LYS A 47 10.13 -2.66 -8.95
C LYS A 47 11.00 -1.95 -7.91
N LEU A 48 11.23 -2.56 -6.74
CA LEU A 48 12.18 -2.01 -5.76
C LEU A 48 13.59 -1.91 -6.33
N GLU A 49 14.07 -2.94 -7.04
CA GLU A 49 15.40 -2.90 -7.64
C GLU A 49 15.48 -1.83 -8.73
N ASN A 50 14.44 -1.66 -9.56
CA ASN A 50 14.38 -0.57 -10.54
C ASN A 50 14.47 0.82 -9.87
N TYR A 51 13.81 1.03 -8.72
CA TYR A 51 13.93 2.29 -7.98
C TYR A 51 15.33 2.49 -7.38
N ARG A 52 15.98 1.40 -6.97
CA ARG A 52 17.35 1.44 -6.48
C ARG A 52 18.33 1.80 -7.60
N GLU A 53 18.19 1.18 -8.77
CA GLU A 53 18.98 1.51 -9.96
C GLU A 53 18.78 2.95 -10.40
N ALA A 54 17.53 3.43 -10.45
CA ALA A 54 17.23 4.83 -10.76
C ALA A 54 17.88 5.80 -9.77
N ARG A 55 17.81 5.49 -8.46
CA ARG A 55 18.46 6.28 -7.42
C ARG A 55 19.99 6.33 -7.63
N ASP A 56 20.61 5.18 -7.88
CA ASP A 56 22.05 5.08 -8.06
C ASP A 56 22.51 5.75 -9.37
N PHE A 57 21.65 5.79 -10.39
CA PHE A 57 21.86 6.53 -11.65
C PHE A 57 21.85 8.05 -11.48
N TYR A 58 20.88 8.62 -10.74
CA TYR A 58 20.77 10.07 -10.57
C TYR A 58 21.75 10.65 -9.54
N ARG A 59 22.22 9.83 -8.58
CA ARG A 59 23.17 10.25 -7.53
C ARG A 59 24.44 10.96 -8.03
N PRO A 60 25.17 10.50 -9.07
CA PRO A 60 26.39 11.16 -9.54
C PRO A 60 26.15 12.50 -10.27
N PHE A 61 24.92 12.79 -10.68
CA PHE A 61 24.58 14.00 -11.44
C PHE A 61 24.03 15.13 -10.55
N ASP A 62 24.20 15.05 -9.23
CA ASP A 62 23.83 16.11 -8.29
C ASP A 62 24.78 17.32 -8.46
N ASP A 63 24.29 18.35 -9.13
CA ASP A 63 24.97 19.62 -9.31
C ASP A 63 24.05 20.78 -8.89
N PRO A 64 24.31 21.45 -7.75
CA PRO A 64 23.50 22.56 -7.27
C PRO A 64 23.53 23.80 -8.19
N SER A 65 24.49 23.88 -9.11
CA SER A 65 24.70 25.03 -9.98
C SER A 65 23.99 24.92 -11.34
N SER A 66 23.45 23.75 -11.67
CA SER A 66 22.78 23.46 -12.95
C SER A 66 21.33 23.06 -12.71
N GLU A 67 20.41 23.59 -13.51
CA GLU A 67 18.99 23.18 -13.51
C GLU A 67 18.82 21.67 -13.73
N LEU A 68 19.71 21.04 -14.53
CA LEU A 68 19.70 19.60 -14.72
C LEU A 68 20.20 18.83 -13.49
N GLY A 69 21.11 19.43 -12.72
CA GLY A 69 21.57 18.85 -11.45
C GLY A 69 20.50 18.95 -10.35
N LEU A 70 19.74 20.06 -10.31
CA LEU A 70 18.56 20.19 -9.47
C LEU A 70 17.49 19.14 -9.83
N LEU A 71 17.21 18.94 -11.13
CA LEU A 71 16.31 17.89 -11.59
C LEU A 71 16.79 16.49 -11.18
N SER A 72 18.10 16.23 -11.28
CA SER A 72 18.68 14.96 -10.84
C SER A 72 18.49 14.73 -9.33
N ARG A 73 18.67 15.78 -8.53
CA ARG A 73 18.43 15.74 -7.08
C ARG A 73 16.96 15.48 -6.75
N GLU A 74 16.03 16.13 -7.45
CA GLU A 74 14.60 15.87 -7.29
C GLU A 74 14.24 14.43 -7.68
N ALA A 75 14.77 13.93 -8.80
CA ALA A 75 14.58 12.56 -9.24
C ALA A 75 15.13 11.54 -8.24
N TYR A 76 16.32 11.80 -7.67
CA TYR A 76 16.91 10.99 -6.59
C TYR A 76 16.02 10.95 -5.34
N GLN A 77 15.51 12.11 -4.90
CA GLN A 77 14.62 12.19 -3.74
C GLN A 77 13.30 11.48 -4.00
N LEU A 78 12.73 11.63 -5.20
CA LEU A 78 11.51 10.96 -5.61
C LEU A 78 11.70 9.44 -5.63
N ALA A 79 12.79 8.94 -6.24
CA ALA A 79 13.12 7.53 -6.28
C ALA A 79 13.31 6.95 -4.87
N THR A 80 14.02 7.66 -4.00
CA THR A 80 14.22 7.27 -2.59
C THR A 80 12.90 7.20 -1.83
N LYS A 81 12.02 8.18 -2.01
CA LYS A 81 10.68 8.19 -1.38
C LYS A 81 9.83 7.02 -1.85
N LYS A 82 9.76 6.79 -3.18
CA LYS A 82 9.00 5.68 -3.77
C LYS A 82 9.55 4.31 -3.33
N TYR A 83 10.88 4.17 -3.27
CA TYR A 83 11.55 2.98 -2.75
C TYR A 83 11.13 2.68 -1.30
N ASN A 84 11.27 3.67 -0.40
CA ASN A 84 10.94 3.49 1.02
C ASN A 84 9.45 3.13 1.21
N GLN A 85 8.55 3.82 0.51
CA GLN A 85 7.12 3.53 0.56
C GLN A 85 6.82 2.10 0.13
N LEU A 86 7.33 1.68 -1.05
CA LEU A 86 7.10 0.33 -1.56
C LEU A 86 7.70 -0.74 -0.63
N TYR A 87 8.88 -0.48 -0.08
CA TYR A 87 9.55 -1.38 0.86
C TYR A 87 8.72 -1.59 2.13
N THR A 88 8.21 -0.51 2.73
CA THR A 88 7.33 -0.59 3.91
C THR A 88 6.05 -1.37 3.61
N ILE A 89 5.44 -1.15 2.44
CA ILE A 89 4.21 -1.85 2.04
C ILE A 89 4.48 -3.35 1.86
N ILE A 90 5.58 -3.72 1.20
CA ILE A 90 6.00 -5.11 1.02
C ILE A 90 6.24 -5.78 2.37
N ARG A 91 6.97 -5.13 3.29
CA ARG A 91 7.16 -5.63 4.65
C ARG A 91 5.85 -5.78 5.41
N GLY A 92 5.01 -4.75 5.38
CA GLY A 92 3.68 -4.79 5.99
C GLY A 92 2.84 -5.95 5.45
N TYR A 93 2.86 -6.18 4.13
CA TYR A 93 2.19 -7.33 3.52
C TYR A 93 2.75 -8.66 3.99
N MET A 94 4.08 -8.84 4.05
CA MET A 94 4.70 -10.07 4.56
C MET A 94 4.30 -10.34 6.01
N HIS A 95 4.31 -9.32 6.86
CA HIS A 95 3.88 -9.42 8.25
C HIS A 95 2.40 -9.76 8.38
N LEU A 96 1.55 -9.14 7.56
CA LEU A 96 0.12 -9.42 7.55
C LEU A 96 -0.20 -10.81 6.97
N CYS A 97 0.63 -11.39 6.10
CA CYS A 97 0.46 -12.76 5.64
C CYS A 97 0.65 -13.82 6.73
N GLU A 98 1.25 -13.48 7.88
CA GLU A 98 1.39 -14.39 9.02
C GLU A 98 0.09 -14.46 9.82
N GLU A 99 -0.77 -15.43 9.51
CA GLU A 99 -2.08 -15.60 10.17
C GLU A 99 -1.98 -15.79 11.69
N ASN A 100 -0.86 -16.32 12.17
CA ASN A 100 -0.60 -16.55 13.60
C ASN A 100 -0.50 -15.25 14.42
N LYS A 101 -0.37 -14.08 13.77
CA LYS A 101 -0.23 -12.77 14.42
C LYS A 101 -1.48 -11.90 14.34
N ARG A 102 -2.62 -12.43 13.87
CA ARG A 102 -3.87 -11.68 13.70
C ARG A 102 -4.31 -10.90 14.95
N GLU A 103 -4.29 -11.54 16.12
CA GLU A 103 -4.67 -10.89 17.38
C GLU A 103 -3.71 -9.75 17.77
N HIS A 104 -2.42 -9.94 17.52
CA HIS A 104 -1.41 -8.91 17.75
C HIS A 104 -1.65 -7.69 16.86
N PHE A 105 -1.96 -7.90 15.57
CA PHE A 105 -2.30 -6.81 14.67
C PHE A 105 -3.62 -6.13 15.05
N ASN A 106 -4.66 -6.87 15.41
CA ASN A 106 -5.91 -6.29 15.88
C ASN A 106 -5.70 -5.40 17.12
N HIS A 107 -4.83 -5.82 18.04
CA HIS A 107 -4.45 -5.00 19.20
C HIS A 107 -3.68 -3.74 18.79
N HIS A 108 -2.68 -3.91 17.92
CA HIS A 108 -1.85 -2.81 17.41
C HIS A 108 -2.69 -1.73 16.71
N PHE A 109 -3.64 -2.16 15.88
CA PHE A 109 -4.51 -1.27 15.12
C PHE A 109 -5.71 -0.73 15.89
N ARG A 110 -5.87 -1.11 17.16
CA ARG A 110 -7.01 -0.70 18.00
C ARG A 110 -7.18 0.81 18.09
N PHE A 111 -6.08 1.57 18.13
CA PHE A 111 -6.11 3.04 18.18
C PHE A 111 -6.34 3.69 16.80
N HIS A 112 -6.23 2.92 15.73
CA HIS A 112 -6.38 3.39 14.35
C HIS A 112 -7.65 2.85 13.67
N VAL A 113 -8.51 2.13 14.39
CA VAL A 113 -9.72 1.48 13.85
C VAL A 113 -10.58 2.45 13.04
N GLN A 114 -10.84 3.66 13.57
CA GLN A 114 -11.67 4.66 12.89
C GLN A 114 -11.04 5.13 11.57
N LYS A 115 -9.71 5.33 11.56
CA LYS A 115 -8.97 5.73 10.36
C LYS A 115 -9.02 4.61 9.32
N ILE A 116 -8.79 3.37 9.74
CA ILE A 116 -8.83 2.18 8.89
C ILE A 116 -10.22 1.96 8.31
N GLU A 117 -11.26 2.13 9.12
CA GLU A 117 -12.64 2.00 8.69
C GLU A 117 -13.03 3.08 7.66
N ALA A 118 -12.58 4.32 7.87
CA ALA A 118 -12.77 5.40 6.89
C ALA A 118 -12.07 5.09 5.56
N MET A 119 -10.81 4.64 5.61
CA MET A 119 -10.05 4.23 4.41
C MET A 119 -10.74 3.07 3.69
N TYR A 120 -11.24 2.08 4.43
CA TYR A 120 -11.92 0.92 3.87
C TYR A 120 -13.25 1.29 3.21
N LYS A 121 -14.06 2.16 3.83
CA LYS A 121 -15.31 2.65 3.24
C LYS A 121 -15.08 3.47 1.96
N LEU A 122 -14.00 4.26 1.92
CA LEU A 122 -13.62 4.97 0.69
C LEU A 122 -13.18 3.99 -0.39
N TYR A 123 -12.44 2.94 -0.01
CA TYR A 123 -12.02 1.88 -0.92
C TYR A 123 -13.18 1.04 -1.46
N GLU A 124 -14.26 0.79 -0.69
CA GLU A 124 -15.46 0.11 -1.19
C GLU A 124 -16.20 0.95 -2.26
N ASN A 125 -16.13 2.27 -2.16
CA ASN A 125 -16.78 3.20 -3.09
C ASN A 125 -15.96 3.43 -4.39
N LYS A 126 -15.38 2.37 -4.97
CA LYS A 126 -14.58 2.45 -6.20
C LYS A 126 -15.32 3.06 -7.38
N SER A 127 -16.63 2.80 -7.49
CA SER A 127 -17.46 3.31 -8.58
C SER A 127 -17.50 4.84 -8.61
N ALA A 128 -17.59 5.49 -7.45
CA ALA A 128 -17.56 6.95 -7.35
C ALA A 128 -16.18 7.52 -7.73
N GLN A 129 -15.11 6.80 -7.39
CA GLN A 129 -13.74 7.21 -7.73
C GLN A 129 -13.46 7.09 -9.23
N GLN A 130 -13.94 6.01 -9.86
CA GLN A 130 -13.84 5.78 -11.30
C GLN A 130 -14.62 6.84 -12.09
N LEU A 131 -15.82 7.21 -11.63
CA LEU A 131 -16.60 8.28 -12.24
C LEU A 131 -15.88 9.63 -12.22
N LEU A 132 -15.11 9.90 -11.16
CA LEU A 132 -14.35 11.14 -11.00
C LEU A 132 -12.93 11.08 -11.56
N GLN A 133 -12.48 9.92 -12.07
CA GLN A 133 -11.10 9.69 -12.56
C GLN A 133 -10.02 10.03 -11.53
N ILE A 134 -10.33 9.85 -10.23
CA ILE A 134 -9.41 10.15 -9.12
C ILE A 134 -8.72 8.90 -8.56
N GLU A 135 -8.77 7.79 -9.29
CA GLU A 135 -8.29 6.49 -8.80
C GLU A 135 -6.79 6.52 -8.47
N GLU A 136 -5.96 7.09 -9.36
CA GLU A 136 -4.52 7.22 -9.11
C GLU A 136 -4.24 8.08 -7.87
N LEU A 137 -4.88 9.25 -7.78
CA LEU A 137 -4.75 10.16 -6.64
C LEU A 137 -5.20 9.47 -5.34
N PHE A 138 -6.28 8.70 -5.37
CA PHE A 138 -6.77 7.96 -4.22
C PHE A 138 -5.73 6.95 -3.74
N PHE A 139 -5.18 6.13 -4.65
CA PHE A 139 -4.16 5.15 -4.27
C PHE A 139 -2.86 5.79 -3.78
N GLU A 140 -2.45 6.93 -4.34
CA GLU A 140 -1.31 7.69 -3.83
C GLU A 140 -1.53 8.20 -2.40
N ARG A 141 -2.73 8.72 -2.10
CA ARG A 141 -3.10 9.21 -0.77
C ARG A 141 -3.26 8.06 0.23
N LEU A 142 -3.92 6.99 -0.19
CA LEU A 142 -4.07 5.76 0.60
C LEU A 142 -2.70 5.18 0.97
N LYS A 143 -1.77 5.14 0.02
CA LYS A 143 -0.39 4.71 0.25
C LYS A 143 0.31 5.60 1.29
N ALA A 144 0.17 6.92 1.17
CA ALA A 144 0.76 7.86 2.12
C ALA A 144 0.20 7.68 3.55
N ASP A 145 -1.07 7.31 3.68
CA ASP A 145 -1.71 7.05 4.97
C ASP A 145 -1.41 5.66 5.54
N LEU A 146 -1.21 4.64 4.69
CA LEU A 146 -0.87 3.28 5.10
C LEU A 146 0.60 3.14 5.50
N THR A 147 1.52 3.80 4.81
CA THR A 147 2.96 3.75 5.12
C THR A 147 3.27 3.97 6.62
N PRO A 148 2.80 5.06 7.27
CA PRO A 148 3.08 5.30 8.69
C PRO A 148 2.41 4.29 9.63
N LEU A 149 1.28 3.68 9.21
CA LEU A 149 0.61 2.63 10.00
C LEU A 149 1.39 1.30 9.95
N LEU A 150 2.10 1.04 8.85
CA LEU A 150 2.89 -0.17 8.65
C LEU A 150 4.35 -0.03 9.14
N THR A 151 4.86 1.20 9.34
CA THR A 151 6.21 1.40 9.93
C THR A 151 6.30 1.07 11.41
N GLN A 152 5.17 0.94 12.12
CA GLN A 152 5.14 0.68 13.57
C GLN A 152 5.36 -0.80 13.94
N PHE A 153 5.74 -1.64 12.96
CA PHE A 153 6.03 -3.06 13.16
C PHE A 153 7.50 -3.36 13.52
N GLU A 154 8.35 -2.33 13.60
CA GLU A 154 9.72 -2.42 14.13
C GLU A 154 9.75 -2.14 15.63
#